data_AF-A0A4V1V1Q1-F1
#
_entry.id   AF-A0A4V1V1Q1-F1
#
_cell.length_a   1.000
_cell.length_b   1.000
_cell.length_c   1.000
_cell.angle_alpha   90.00
_cell.angle_beta   90.00
_cell.angle_gamma   90.00
#
_symmetry.space_group_name_H-M   'P 1'
#
loop_
_entity.id
_entity.type
_entity.pdbx_description
1 polymer ?
#
loop_
_entity_poly.entity_id
_entity_poly.type
_entity_poly.pdbx_seq_one_letter_code
_entity_poly.pdbx_strand_id
1 'polypeptide(L)'
;MTITGNVCPVEPLSKDKFKRLLSIAWGRVGPSMGLATMAGKMDLSDPKTISRAIATDNLPEAHTVFNSLCADETALREIMAHYGYELSRATPSAANDMRTLSGVCEVAAGLSDALRDGKRDHVETLRVADILRPHMPALVALLGEAEALRGAA
;
A
#
# COMPACT_ATOMS: atom_id res chain seq x y z
N MET A 1 4.49 -29.43 1.17
CA MET A 1 3.22 -28.97 1.77
C MET A 1 3.47 -27.56 2.26
N THR A 2 3.23 -26.58 1.38
CA THR A 2 3.63 -25.19 1.60
C THR A 2 2.48 -24.51 2.31
N ILE A 3 2.74 -23.98 3.51
CA ILE A 3 1.77 -23.20 4.26
C ILE A 3 1.55 -21.91 3.47
N THR A 4 0.44 -21.82 2.75
CA THR A 4 -0.07 -20.58 2.18
C THR A 4 -0.38 -19.65 3.35
N GLY A 5 0.53 -18.72 3.64
CA GLY A 5 0.35 -17.72 4.69
C GLY A 5 -0.97 -17.00 4.44
N ASN A 6 -1.90 -17.14 5.38
CA ASN A 6 -3.25 -16.59 5.28
C ASN A 6 -3.19 -15.10 4.95
N VAL A 7 -3.86 -14.77 3.87
CA VAL A 7 -4.02 -13.45 3.27
C VAL A 7 -4.93 -12.59 4.15
N CYS A 8 -4.38 -12.07 5.25
CA CYS A 8 -5.01 -11.01 6.04
C CYS A 8 -3.96 -9.95 6.36
N PRO A 9 -3.97 -8.76 5.73
CA PRO A 9 -3.28 -7.60 6.28
C PRO A 9 -4.00 -7.10 7.54
N VAL A 10 -3.29 -6.26 8.31
CA VAL A 10 -3.68 -5.48 9.51
C VAL A 10 -5.13 -5.66 9.98
N GLU A 11 -5.30 -6.12 11.23
CA GLU A 11 -6.58 -6.35 11.94
C GLU A 11 -7.82 -5.76 11.21
N PRO A 12 -8.71 -6.62 10.66
CA PRO A 12 -9.79 -6.17 9.80
C PRO A 12 -10.63 -5.09 10.49
N LEU A 13 -11.09 -4.11 9.72
CA LEU A 13 -11.90 -3.04 10.29
C LEU A 13 -13.20 -3.63 10.83
N SER A 14 -13.43 -3.45 12.14
CA SER A 14 -14.70 -3.79 12.74
C SER A 14 -15.82 -2.93 12.17
N LYS A 15 -17.04 -3.49 12.14
CA LYS A 15 -18.26 -2.80 11.70
C LYS A 15 -18.38 -1.41 12.32
N ASP A 16 -18.22 -1.31 13.64
CA ASP A 16 -18.38 -0.05 14.37
C ASP A 16 -17.30 0.98 14.02
N LYS A 17 -16.06 0.54 13.83
CA LYS A 17 -14.96 1.43 13.44
C LYS A 17 -15.18 1.98 12.03
N PHE A 18 -15.54 1.12 11.08
CA PHE A 18 -15.85 1.55 9.71
C PHE A 18 -17.02 2.53 9.68
N LYS A 19 -18.11 2.24 10.42
CA LYS A 19 -19.29 3.12 10.49
C LYS A 19 -18.94 4.53 10.96
N ARG A 20 -18.12 4.65 12.02
CA ARG A 20 -17.66 5.93 12.55
C ARG A 20 -16.82 6.70 11.53
N LEU A 21 -15.87 6.03 10.87
CA LEU A 21 -15.02 6.64 9.85
C LEU A 21 -15.85 7.16 8.68
N LEU A 22 -16.81 6.39 8.19
CA LEU A 22 -17.67 6.79 7.08
C LEU A 22 -18.58 7.96 7.46
N SER A 23 -19.19 7.93 8.64
CA SER A 23 -20.01 9.03 9.17
C SER A 23 -19.22 10.33 9.27
N ILE A 24 -18.00 10.31 9.78
CA ILE A 24 -17.12 11.50 9.84
C ILE A 24 -16.81 12.02 8.44
N ALA A 25 -16.46 11.14 7.50
CA ALA A 25 -16.13 11.52 6.14
C ALA A 25 -17.32 12.17 5.42
N TRP A 26 -18.50 11.56 5.51
CA TRP A 26 -19.72 12.08 4.87
C TRP A 26 -20.26 13.31 5.60
N GLY A 27 -20.11 13.40 6.92
CA GLY A 27 -20.43 14.60 7.70
C GLY A 27 -19.57 15.80 7.33
N ARG A 28 -18.35 15.59 6.84
CA ARG A 28 -17.49 16.66 6.30
C ARG A 28 -17.86 17.07 4.88
N VAL A 29 -18.22 16.10 4.03
CA VAL A 29 -18.45 16.33 2.59
C VAL A 29 -19.89 16.76 2.29
N GLY A 30 -20.87 16.20 3.00
CA GLY A 30 -22.28 16.45 2.78
C GLY A 30 -22.68 17.93 2.91
N PRO A 31 -22.28 18.63 3.99
CA PRO A 31 -22.59 20.06 4.16
C PRO A 31 -21.92 20.96 3.13
N SER A 32 -20.70 20.64 2.67
CA SER A 32 -19.97 21.47 1.70
C SER A 32 -20.47 21.30 0.27
N MET A 33 -20.96 20.11 -0.10
CA MET A 33 -21.47 19.82 -1.45
C MET A 33 -22.99 20.01 -1.58
N GLY A 34 -23.72 19.91 -0.46
CA GLY A 34 -25.18 19.78 -0.43
C GLY A 34 -25.59 18.31 -0.58
N LEU A 35 -26.41 17.80 0.37
CA LEU A 35 -26.79 16.38 0.44
C LEU A 35 -27.52 15.87 -0.81
N ALA A 36 -28.36 16.70 -1.43
CA ALA A 36 -29.06 16.35 -2.67
C ALA A 36 -28.10 16.24 -3.86
N THR A 37 -27.14 17.16 -3.98
CA THR A 37 -26.09 17.13 -5.01
C THR A 37 -25.19 15.91 -4.85
N MET A 38 -24.82 15.59 -3.60
CA MET A 38 -24.04 14.41 -3.28
C MET A 38 -24.79 13.12 -3.66
N ALA A 39 -26.09 13.02 -3.35
CA ALA A 39 -26.92 11.87 -3.74
C ALA A 39 -26.95 11.69 -5.26
N GLY A 40 -27.18 12.77 -6.02
CA GLY A 40 -27.18 12.71 -7.48
C GLY A 40 -25.84 12.26 -8.07
N LYS A 41 -24.70 12.71 -7.51
CA LYS A 41 -23.36 12.26 -7.96
C LYS A 41 -23.03 10.82 -7.61
N MET A 42 -23.68 10.28 -6.59
CA MET A 42 -23.55 8.88 -6.18
C MET A 42 -24.56 7.96 -6.88
N ASP A 43 -25.34 8.50 -7.82
CA ASP A 43 -26.45 7.80 -8.47
C ASP A 43 -27.47 7.22 -7.47
N LEU A 44 -27.72 7.95 -6.38
CA LEU A 44 -28.70 7.58 -5.36
C LEU A 44 -30.02 8.29 -5.62
N SER A 45 -31.10 7.53 -5.64
CA SER A 45 -32.47 8.04 -5.81
C SER A 45 -33.01 8.80 -4.59
N ASP A 46 -32.43 8.61 -3.39
CA ASP A 46 -32.89 9.24 -2.14
C ASP A 46 -31.72 9.81 -1.30
N PRO A 47 -31.70 11.14 -1.06
CA PRO A 47 -30.73 11.79 -0.18
C PRO A 47 -30.77 11.32 1.28
N LYS A 48 -31.89 10.74 1.75
CA LYS A 48 -32.01 10.22 3.13
C LYS A 48 -31.01 9.11 3.43
N THR A 49 -30.52 8.40 2.42
CA THR A 49 -29.45 7.40 2.57
C THR A 49 -28.18 8.03 3.12
N ILE A 50 -27.84 9.23 2.68
CA ILE A 50 -26.67 9.97 3.14
C ILE A 50 -26.91 10.47 4.57
N SER A 51 -28.08 11.01 4.88
CA SER A 51 -28.42 11.46 6.24
C SER A 51 -28.40 10.31 7.27
N ARG A 52 -28.93 9.12 6.92
CA ARG A 52 -28.89 7.92 7.77
C ARG A 52 -27.47 7.40 7.97
N ALA A 53 -26.64 7.48 6.93
CA ALA A 53 -25.24 7.11 7.01
C ALA A 53 -24.43 8.06 7.92
N ILE A 54 -24.69 9.37 7.84
CA ILE A 54 -24.13 10.36 8.77
C ILE A 54 -24.57 10.08 10.20
N ALA A 55 -25.85 9.75 10.41
CA ALA A 55 -26.40 9.41 11.73
C ALA A 55 -26.00 8.03 12.26
N THR A 56 -25.24 7.23 11.50
CA THR A 56 -24.83 5.85 11.82
C THR A 56 -25.94 4.80 11.94
N ASP A 57 -27.19 5.16 11.62
CA ASP A 57 -28.38 4.32 11.81
C ASP A 57 -28.44 3.10 10.87
N ASN A 58 -28.21 3.29 9.57
CA ASN A 58 -28.30 2.22 8.57
C ASN A 58 -27.26 2.41 7.47
N LEU A 59 -26.05 1.96 7.74
CA LEU A 59 -24.92 1.99 6.82
C LEU A 59 -24.85 0.69 6.02
N PRO A 60 -24.51 0.74 4.71
CA PRO A 60 -24.20 -0.46 3.95
C PRO A 60 -23.11 -1.27 4.67
N GLU A 61 -23.15 -2.60 4.57
CA GLU A 61 -22.09 -3.47 5.10
C GLU A 61 -20.79 -3.39 4.28
N ALA A 62 -20.42 -2.19 3.84
CA ALA A 62 -19.25 -1.92 3.03
C ALA A 62 -17.95 -2.31 3.74
N HIS A 63 -17.92 -2.35 5.08
CA HIS A 63 -16.76 -2.88 5.81
C HIS A 63 -16.40 -4.32 5.38
N THR A 64 -17.40 -5.18 5.12
CA THR A 64 -17.17 -6.55 4.64
C THR A 64 -16.60 -6.53 3.24
N VAL A 65 -17.12 -5.66 2.36
CA VAL A 65 -16.62 -5.48 0.99
C VAL A 65 -15.19 -4.96 0.97
N PHE A 66 -14.88 -3.91 1.75
CA PHE A 66 -13.52 -3.39 1.84
C PHE A 66 -12.58 -4.37 2.53
N ASN A 67 -13.00 -5.09 3.56
CA ASN A 67 -12.19 -6.13 4.19
C ASN A 67 -11.92 -7.29 3.20
N SER A 68 -12.89 -7.68 2.36
CA SER A 68 -12.67 -8.71 1.34
C SER A 68 -11.78 -8.23 0.21
N LEU A 69 -11.92 -6.96 -0.22
CA LEU A 69 -11.04 -6.36 -1.22
C LEU A 69 -9.63 -6.12 -0.67
N CYS A 70 -9.47 -5.89 0.63
CA CYS A 70 -8.15 -5.80 1.25
C CYS A 70 -7.49 -7.17 1.46
N ALA A 71 -8.20 -8.28 1.23
CA ALA A 71 -7.53 -9.58 1.14
C ALA A 71 -6.57 -9.57 -0.07
N ASP A 72 -7.00 -9.04 -1.21
CA ASP A 72 -6.13 -8.87 -2.38
C ASP A 72 -5.96 -7.40 -2.73
N GLU A 73 -4.78 -6.85 -2.41
CA GLU A 73 -4.46 -5.44 -2.66
C GLU A 73 -4.57 -5.04 -4.15
N THR A 74 -4.45 -5.97 -5.09
CA THR A 74 -4.64 -5.70 -6.51
C THR A 74 -6.11 -5.44 -6.85
N ALA A 75 -7.03 -6.20 -6.27
CA ALA A 75 -8.48 -6.05 -6.49
C ALA A 75 -8.99 -4.67 -6.05
N LEU A 76 -8.55 -4.15 -4.89
CA LEU A 76 -8.92 -2.81 -4.46
C LEU A 76 -8.33 -1.73 -5.39
N ARG A 77 -7.09 -1.91 -5.86
CA ARG A 77 -6.44 -0.98 -6.78
C ARG A 77 -7.12 -0.94 -8.14
N GLU A 78 -7.51 -2.10 -8.68
CA GLU A 78 -8.23 -2.20 -9.95
C GLU A 78 -9.56 -1.43 -9.90
N ILE A 79 -10.36 -1.65 -8.85
CA ILE A 79 -11.62 -0.92 -8.67
C ILE A 79 -11.35 0.59 -8.57
N MET A 80 -10.35 1.01 -7.78
CA MET A 80 -10.05 2.42 -7.62
C MET A 80 -9.50 3.08 -8.91
N ALA A 81 -8.79 2.33 -9.75
CA ALA A 81 -8.32 2.81 -11.05
C ALA A 81 -9.49 3.16 -11.99
N HIS A 82 -10.61 2.45 -11.93
CA HIS A 82 -11.83 2.82 -12.67
C HIS A 82 -12.42 4.16 -12.24
N TYR A 83 -12.19 4.57 -10.99
CA TYR A 83 -12.55 5.88 -10.48
C TYR A 83 -11.47 6.96 -10.72
N GLY A 84 -10.37 6.61 -11.41
CA GLY A 84 -9.25 7.51 -11.69
C GLY A 84 -8.29 7.73 -10.51
N TYR A 85 -8.31 6.86 -9.50
CA TYR A 85 -7.43 6.95 -8.33
C TYR A 85 -6.34 5.90 -8.36
N GLU A 86 -5.15 6.28 -7.89
CA GLU A 86 -4.05 5.37 -7.60
C GLU A 86 -3.91 5.22 -6.08
N LEU A 87 -4.04 3.98 -5.58
CA LEU A 87 -3.81 3.66 -4.18
C LEU A 87 -2.39 3.17 -3.98
N SER A 88 -1.65 3.82 -3.07
CA SER A 88 -0.40 3.33 -2.52
C SER A 88 -0.61 2.92 -1.07
N ARG A 89 0.10 1.89 -0.60
CA ARG A 89 0.20 1.64 0.84
C ARG A 89 0.77 2.88 1.53
N ALA A 90 0.46 3.08 2.81
CA ALA A 90 1.05 4.16 3.59
C ALA A 90 2.53 3.89 3.97
N THR A 91 3.03 2.69 3.67
CA THR A 91 4.34 2.20 4.09
C THR A 91 5.54 2.47 3.17
N PRO A 92 5.45 2.85 1.87
CA PRO A 92 6.65 3.01 1.06
C PRO A 92 7.38 4.29 1.49
N SER A 93 8.47 4.10 2.22
CA SER A 93 9.37 5.18 2.60
C SER A 93 10.31 5.48 1.43
N ALA A 94 9.86 6.30 0.49
CA ALA A 94 10.68 6.72 -0.66
C ALA A 94 12.04 7.33 -0.26
N ALA A 95 12.15 7.88 0.96
CA ALA A 95 13.40 8.36 1.52
C ALA A 95 14.42 7.23 1.80
N ASN A 96 13.96 6.02 2.12
CA ASN A 96 14.81 4.83 2.26
C ASN A 96 15.20 4.27 0.89
N ASP A 97 14.32 4.35 -0.11
CA ASP A 97 14.58 3.81 -1.45
C ASP A 97 15.68 4.60 -2.17
N MET A 98 15.65 5.94 -2.10
CA MET A 98 16.69 6.78 -2.71
C MET A 98 18.07 6.56 -2.07
N ARG A 99 18.11 6.37 -0.74
CA ARG A 99 19.36 6.04 -0.03
C ARG A 99 19.87 4.65 -0.40
N THR A 100 18.97 3.68 -0.52
CA THR A 100 19.30 2.31 -0.96
C THR A 100 19.82 2.32 -2.39
N LEU A 101 19.18 3.07 -3.29
CA LEU A 101 19.62 3.24 -4.67
C LEU A 101 21.03 3.84 -4.76
N SER A 102 21.29 4.93 -4.03
CA SER A 102 22.64 5.53 -3.97
C SER A 102 23.69 4.51 -3.54
N GLY A 103 23.41 3.76 -2.47
CA GLY A 103 24.31 2.73 -1.97
C GLY A 103 24.55 1.58 -2.97
N VAL A 104 23.52 1.15 -3.69
CA VAL A 104 23.66 0.12 -4.74
C VAL A 104 24.51 0.63 -5.89
N CYS A 105 24.37 1.90 -6.29
CA CYS A 105 25.23 2.51 -7.30
C CYS A 105 26.70 2.56 -6.85
N GLU A 106 26.96 2.86 -5.58
CA GLU A 106 28.32 2.82 -5.00
C GLU A 106 28.90 1.39 -5.00
N VAL A 107 28.10 0.38 -4.68
CA VAL A 107 28.50 -1.04 -4.78
C VAL A 107 28.84 -1.41 -6.23
N ALA A 108 28.03 -0.98 -7.19
CA ALA A 108 28.25 -1.23 -8.61
C ALA A 108 29.55 -0.59 -9.11
N ALA A 109 29.81 0.66 -8.72
CA ALA A 109 31.07 1.34 -9.00
C ALA A 109 32.27 0.61 -8.37
N GLY A 110 32.16 0.24 -7.09
CA GLY A 110 33.20 -0.50 -6.38
C GLY A 110 33.51 -1.86 -7.00
N LEU A 111 32.49 -2.58 -7.48
CA LEU A 111 32.64 -3.84 -8.22
C LEU A 111 33.31 -3.63 -9.58
N SER A 112 32.94 -2.57 -10.30
CA SER A 112 33.56 -2.23 -11.59
C SER A 112 35.06 -1.96 -11.44
N ASP A 113 35.45 -1.18 -10.42
CA ASP A 113 36.85 -0.89 -10.13
C ASP A 113 37.63 -2.15 -9.74
N ALA A 114 37.03 -2.98 -8.88
CA ALA A 114 37.59 -4.23 -8.40
C ALA A 114 37.66 -5.36 -9.44
N LEU A 115 37.08 -5.16 -10.63
CA LEU A 115 37.13 -6.12 -11.73
C LEU A 115 37.87 -5.55 -12.94
N ARG A 116 38.50 -4.37 -12.80
CA ARG A 116 39.14 -3.66 -13.91
C ARG A 116 40.29 -4.45 -14.53
N ASP A 117 41.00 -5.25 -13.74
CA ASP A 117 42.06 -6.15 -14.20
C ASP A 117 41.57 -7.59 -14.50
N GLY A 118 40.25 -7.80 -14.43
CA GLY A 118 39.59 -9.08 -14.66
C GLY A 118 39.60 -10.04 -13.48
N LYS A 119 40.11 -9.64 -12.30
CA LYS A 119 40.14 -10.47 -11.09
C LYS A 119 39.73 -9.64 -9.89
N ARG A 120 39.03 -10.26 -8.94
CA ARG A 120 38.69 -9.62 -7.66
C ARG A 120 39.42 -10.31 -6.53
N ASP A 121 40.22 -9.57 -5.77
CA ASP A 121 40.93 -10.12 -4.62
C ASP A 121 40.07 -10.09 -3.33
N HIS A 122 40.64 -10.62 -2.25
CA HIS A 122 39.97 -10.71 -0.96
C HIS A 122 39.75 -9.34 -0.30
N VAL A 123 40.66 -8.38 -0.47
CA VAL A 123 40.55 -7.02 0.08
C VAL A 123 39.44 -6.26 -0.64
N GLU A 124 39.41 -6.33 -1.96
CA GLU A 124 38.38 -5.74 -2.80
C GLU A 124 37.01 -6.33 -2.50
N THR A 125 36.94 -7.65 -2.30
CA THR A 125 35.72 -8.34 -1.90
C THR A 125 35.20 -7.84 -0.56
N LEU A 126 36.07 -7.69 0.44
CA LEU A 126 35.69 -7.15 1.76
C LEU A 126 35.22 -5.70 1.67
N ARG A 127 35.91 -4.85 0.91
CA ARG A 127 35.52 -3.46 0.69
C ARG A 127 34.14 -3.33 0.06
N VAL A 128 33.88 -4.09 -1.00
CA VAL A 128 32.56 -4.12 -1.65
C VAL A 128 31.48 -4.62 -0.68
N ALA A 129 31.78 -5.65 0.10
CA ALA A 129 30.85 -6.18 1.10
C ALA A 129 30.53 -5.16 2.20
N ASP A 130 31.51 -4.35 2.64
CA ASP A 130 31.31 -3.32 3.64
C ASP A 130 30.40 -2.18 3.16
N ILE A 131 30.50 -1.82 1.88
CA ILE A 131 29.58 -0.85 1.24
C ILE A 131 28.18 -1.47 1.10
N LEU A 132 28.07 -2.74 0.73
CA LEU A 132 26.77 -3.40 0.50
C LEU A 132 26.00 -3.70 1.79
N ARG A 133 26.70 -4.07 2.87
CA ARG A 133 26.10 -4.59 4.11
C ARG A 133 25.01 -3.68 4.72
N PRO A 134 25.17 -2.35 4.81
CA PRO A 134 24.15 -1.45 5.33
C PRO A 134 22.85 -1.40 4.49
N HIS A 135 22.93 -1.75 3.20
CA HIS A 135 21.80 -1.67 2.26
C HIS A 135 21.05 -2.99 2.10
N MET A 136 21.68 -4.12 2.46
CA MET A 136 21.06 -5.45 2.37
C MET A 136 19.69 -5.56 3.06
N PRO A 137 19.45 -5.00 4.26
CA PRO A 137 18.13 -5.07 4.88
C PRO A 137 17.03 -4.42 4.04
N ALA A 138 17.33 -3.28 3.40
CA ALA A 138 16.38 -2.58 2.55
C ALA A 138 16.11 -3.33 1.23
N LEU A 139 17.14 -3.92 0.62
CA LEU A 139 16.98 -4.76 -0.57
C LEU A 139 16.15 -6.01 -0.28
N VAL A 140 16.38 -6.66 0.87
CA VAL A 140 15.59 -7.81 1.31
C VAL A 140 14.15 -7.41 1.60
N ALA A 141 13.92 -6.25 2.21
CA ALA A 141 12.57 -5.73 2.45
C ALA A 141 11.82 -5.50 1.13
N LEU A 142 12.49 -4.93 0.12
CA LEU A 142 11.91 -4.71 -1.22
C LEU A 142 11.53 -6.04 -1.90
N LEU A 143 12.35 -7.08 -1.76
CA LEU A 143 12.00 -8.42 -2.24
C LEU A 143 10.81 -9.00 -1.49
N GLY A 144 10.75 -8.84 -0.16
CA GLY A 144 9.61 -9.26 0.64
C GLY A 144 8.31 -8.53 0.27
N GLU A 145 8.38 -7.24 -0.06
CA GLU A 145 7.25 -6.49 -0.61
C GLU A 145 6.79 -7.05 -1.95
N ALA A 146 7.72 -7.33 -2.86
CA ALA A 146 7.40 -7.91 -4.16
C ALA A 146 6.80 -9.33 -4.05
N GLU A 147 7.29 -10.15 -3.13
CA GLU A 147 6.74 -11.47 -2.84
C GLU A 147 5.35 -11.39 -2.23
N ALA A 148 5.11 -10.46 -1.31
CA ALA A 148 3.78 -10.21 -0.76
C ALA A 148 2.77 -9.81 -1.85
N LEU A 149 3.19 -9.00 -2.83
CA LEU A 149 2.35 -8.64 -3.98
C LEU A 149 2.09 -9.82 -4.92
N ARG A 150 3.10 -10.66 -5.18
CA ARG A 150 2.95 -11.84 -6.07
C ARG A 150 2.14 -12.97 -5.43
N GLY A 151 2.26 -13.15 -4.12
CA GLY A 151 1.41 -14.08 -3.37
C GLY A 151 -0.02 -13.61 -3.18
N ALA A 152 -0.31 -12.36 -3.57
CA ALA A 152 -1.66 -11.79 -3.62
C ALA A 152 -2.31 -11.87 -5.02
N ALA A 153 -1.57 -12.29 -6.07
CA ALA A 153 -2.04 -12.43 -7.45
C ALA A 153 -2.38 -13.89 -7.84
#